data_AF-A0A1E5QIW6-F1
#
_entry.id   AF-A0A1E5QIW6-F1
#
_cell.length_a   1.000
_cell.length_b   1.000
_cell.length_c   1.000
_cell.angle_alpha   90.00
_cell.angle_beta   90.00
_cell.angle_gamma   90.00
#
_symmetry.space_group_name_H-M   'P 1'
#
loop_
_entity.id
_entity.type
_entity.pdbx_description
1 polymer ?
#
loop_
_entity_poly.entity_id
_entity_poly.type
_entity_poly.pdbx_seq_one_letter_code
_entity_poly.pdbx_strand_id
1 'polypeptide(L)'
;MKVTLKPEQEQFIQSQIERGIFANPEQAIEAALRLLEEQSISYEQWLEETRAEVEVGLTQLKQGQKFPLEVAFEQLQQKLDKLREGQ
;
A
#
# COMPACT_ATOMS: atom_id res chain seq x y z
N MET A 1 1.89 -15.02 -24.50
CA MET A 1 3.20 -15.44 -23.96
C MET A 1 3.07 -16.85 -23.42
N LYS A 2 4.07 -17.73 -23.57
CA LYS A 2 4.08 -19.03 -22.88
C LYS A 2 4.89 -18.90 -21.60
N VAL A 3 4.30 -19.23 -20.46
CA VAL A 3 4.96 -19.23 -19.15
C VAL A 3 5.12 -20.68 -18.72
N THR A 4 6.34 -21.09 -18.42
CA THR A 4 6.60 -22.41 -17.86
C THR A 4 6.57 -22.30 -16.35
N LEU A 5 5.68 -23.06 -15.71
CA LEU A 5 5.58 -23.14 -14.27
C LEU A 5 6.61 -24.12 -13.71
N LYS A 6 7.06 -23.88 -12.48
CA LYS A 6 7.85 -24.87 -11.75
C LYS A 6 6.93 -25.99 -11.24
N PRO A 7 7.45 -27.21 -11.04
CA PRO A 7 6.64 -28.33 -10.55
C PRO A 7 5.88 -28.02 -9.25
N GLU A 8 6.46 -27.23 -8.35
CA GLU A 8 5.80 -26.86 -7.10
C GLU A 8 4.59 -25.93 -7.33
N GLN A 9 4.65 -25.06 -8.35
CA GLN A 9 3.55 -24.18 -8.72
C GLN A 9 2.41 -24.95 -9.37
N GLU A 10 2.72 -25.93 -10.21
CA GLU A 10 1.74 -26.83 -10.81
C GLU A 10 1.01 -27.65 -9.74
N GLN A 11 1.75 -28.24 -8.80
CA GLN A 11 1.18 -28.96 -7.66
C GLN A 11 0.28 -28.08 -6.79
N PHE A 12 0.71 -26.83 -6.55
CA PHE A 12 -0.10 -25.88 -5.80
C PHE A 12 -1.43 -25.61 -6.52
N ILE A 13 -1.40 -25.26 -7.81
CA ILE A 13 -2.62 -25.00 -8.61
C ILE A 13 -3.52 -26.23 -8.62
N GLN A 14 -2.96 -27.41 -8.86
CA GLN A 14 -3.70 -28.67 -8.85
C GLN A 14 -4.41 -28.90 -7.51
N SER A 15 -3.74 -28.64 -6.39
CA SER A 15 -4.34 -28.78 -5.06
C SER A 15 -5.52 -27.83 -4.83
N GLN A 16 -5.50 -26.62 -5.42
CA GLN A 16 -6.61 -25.67 -5.30
C GLN A 16 -7.82 -26.11 -6.13
N ILE A 17 -7.58 -26.72 -7.30
CA ILE A 17 -8.62 -27.29 -8.15
C ILE A 17 -9.26 -28.51 -7.48
N GLU A 18 -8.46 -29.40 -6.90
CA GLU A 18 -8.95 -30.57 -6.16
C GLU A 18 -9.81 -30.19 -4.95
N ARG A 19 -9.51 -29.05 -4.32
CA ARG A 19 -10.32 -28.46 -3.24
C ARG A 19 -11.59 -27.78 -3.74
N GLY A 20 -11.79 -27.68 -5.05
CA GLY A 20 -12.93 -27.01 -5.67
C GLY A 20 -12.87 -25.48 -5.60
N ILE A 21 -11.70 -24.89 -5.28
CA ILE A 21 -11.52 -23.44 -5.19
C ILE A 21 -11.51 -22.81 -6.58
N PHE A 22 -10.92 -23.51 -7.56
CA PHE A 22 -10.89 -23.09 -8.96
C PHE A 22 -11.35 -24.24 -9.87
N ALA A 23 -12.02 -23.90 -10.97
CA ALA A 23 -12.53 -24.86 -11.94
C ALA A 23 -11.44 -25.36 -12.92
N ASN A 24 -10.39 -24.56 -13.13
CA ASN A 24 -9.28 -24.89 -14.03
C ASN A 24 -8.01 -24.09 -13.66
N PRO A 25 -6.83 -24.46 -14.20
CA PRO A 25 -5.58 -23.75 -13.95
C PRO A 25 -5.61 -22.29 -14.39
N GLU A 26 -6.29 -21.98 -15.51
CA GLU A 26 -6.38 -20.60 -16.02
C GLU A 26 -7.04 -19.66 -15.01
N GLN A 27 -8.12 -20.08 -14.35
CA GLN A 27 -8.81 -19.29 -13.34
C GLN A 27 -7.93 -19.03 -12.11
N ALA A 28 -7.13 -20.01 -11.69
CA ALA A 28 -6.18 -19.84 -10.59
C ALA A 28 -5.07 -18.83 -10.95
N ILE A 29 -4.57 -18.89 -12.19
CA ILE A 29 -3.56 -17.96 -12.70
C ILE A 29 -4.13 -16.55 -12.84
N GLU A 30 -5.36 -16.40 -13.36
CA GLU A 30 -6.04 -15.10 -13.47
C GLU A 30 -6.21 -14.45 -12.10
N ALA A 31 -6.65 -15.21 -11.09
CA ALA A 31 -6.77 -14.71 -9.72
C ALA A 31 -5.41 -14.25 -9.16
N ALA A 32 -4.33 -15.02 -9.40
CA ALA A 32 -2.99 -14.65 -8.95
C ALA A 32 -2.47 -13.38 -9.63
N LEU A 33 -2.71 -13.22 -10.94
CA LEU A 33 -2.31 -12.02 -11.68
C LEU A 33 -3.09 -10.79 -11.25
N ARG A 34 -4.39 -10.93 -10.98
CA ARG A 34 -5.20 -9.83 -10.45
C ARG A 34 -4.70 -9.36 -9.08
N LEU A 35 -4.36 -10.28 -8.19
CA LEU A 35 -3.76 -9.93 -6.89
C LEU A 35 -2.42 -9.20 -7.05
N LEU A 36 -1.60 -9.62 -8.02
CA LEU A 36 -0.34 -8.95 -8.34
C LEU A 36 -0.57 -7.53 -8.86
N GLU A 37 -1.56 -7.34 -9.74
CA GLU A 37 -1.95 -6.04 -10.28
C GLU A 37 -2.47 -5.11 -9.17
N GLU A 38 -3.39 -5.59 -8.33
CA GLU A 38 -3.93 -4.83 -7.19
C GLU A 38 -2.80 -4.40 -6.23
N GLN A 39 -1.83 -5.29 -5.97
CA GLN A 39 -0.66 -4.96 -5.16
C GLN A 39 0.22 -3.90 -5.85
N SER A 40 0.46 -4.02 -7.15
CA SER A 40 1.26 -3.06 -7.93
C SER A 40 0.63 -1.67 -7.92
N ILE A 41 -0.68 -1.59 -8.20
CA ILE A 41 -1.43 -0.33 -8.20
C ILE A 41 -1.37 0.32 -6.82
N SER A 42 -1.58 -0.45 -5.75
CA SER A 42 -1.55 0.10 -4.38
C SER A 42 -0.17 0.68 -4.03
N TYR A 43 0.91 0.05 -4.48
CA TYR A 43 2.26 0.51 -4.23
C TYR A 43 2.61 1.75 -5.06
N GLU A 44 2.27 1.76 -6.35
CA GLU A 44 2.53 2.91 -7.24
C GLU A 44 1.77 4.15 -6.78
N GLN A 45 0.49 4.01 -6.43
CA GLN A 45 -0.32 5.10 -5.89
C GLN A 45 0.27 5.63 -4.58
N TRP A 46 0.57 4.74 -3.63
CA TRP A 46 1.20 5.12 -2.36
C TRP A 46 2.53 5.86 -2.59
N LEU A 47 3.35 5.39 -3.54
CA LEU A 47 4.63 5.99 -3.86
C LEU A 47 4.49 7.38 -4.47
N GLU A 48 3.55 7.57 -5.40
CA GLU A 48 3.26 8.86 -6.03
C GLU A 48 2.74 9.87 -5.00
N GLU A 49 1.76 9.48 -4.18
CA GLU A 49 1.20 10.30 -3.11
C GLU A 49 2.28 10.72 -2.11
N THR A 50 3.07 9.76 -1.63
CA THR A 50 4.16 10.03 -0.68
C THR A 50 5.20 10.96 -1.28
N ARG A 51 5.56 10.78 -2.56
CA ARG A 51 6.52 11.66 -3.24
C ARG A 51 5.99 13.09 -3.33
N ALA A 52 4.71 13.27 -3.65
CA ALA A 52 4.08 14.58 -3.70
C ALA A 52 4.09 15.28 -2.34
N GLU A 53 3.73 14.57 -1.25
CA GLU A 53 3.77 15.13 0.11
C GLU A 53 5.18 15.54 0.54
N VAL A 54 6.18 14.70 0.24
CA VAL A 54 7.59 15.00 0.52
C VAL A 54 8.05 16.25 -0.25
N GLU A 55 7.66 16.40 -1.52
CA GLU A 55 8.00 17.56 -2.32
C GLU A 55 7.41 18.87 -1.76
N VAL A 56 6.17 18.81 -1.25
CA VAL A 56 5.54 19.93 -0.53
C VAL A 56 6.36 20.30 0.70
N GLY A 57 6.73 19.32 1.54
CA GLY A 57 7.55 19.56 2.73
C GLY A 57 8.93 20.13 2.40
N LEU A 58 9.60 19.63 1.36
CA LEU A 58 10.87 20.17 0.88
C LEU A 58 10.73 21.62 0.38
N THR A 59 9.62 21.94 -0.29
CA THR A 59 9.32 23.30 -0.76
C THR A 59 9.10 24.26 0.42
N GLN A 60 8.33 23.84 1.42
CA GLN A 60 8.13 24.59 2.67
C GLN A 60 9.46 24.85 3.38
N LEU A 61 10.31 23.82 3.52
CA LEU A 61 11.63 23.95 4.12
C LEU A 61 12.51 24.96 3.38
N LYS A 62 12.53 24.92 2.04
CA LYS A 62 13.27 25.89 1.20
C LYS A 62 12.77 27.33 1.39
N GLN A 63 11.47 27.50 1.61
CA GLN A 63 10.85 28.79 1.89
C GLN A 63 11.00 29.24 3.35
N GLY A 64 11.68 28.46 4.20
CA GLY A 64 11.86 28.77 5.62
C GLY A 64 10.61 28.49 6.48
N GLN A 65 9.59 27.84 5.93
CA GLN A 65 8.38 27.42 6.65
C GLN A 65 8.70 26.18 7.49
N LYS A 66 9.41 26.42 8.59
CA LYS A 66 9.81 25.41 9.57
C LYS A 66 9.67 25.96 10.97
N PHE A 67 9.49 25.10 11.95
CA PHE A 67 9.39 25.46 13.34
C PHE A 67 10.14 24.44 14.22
N PRO A 68 10.55 24.83 15.43
CA PRO A 68 11.20 23.92 16.37
C PRO A 68 10.30 22.74 16.74
N LEU A 69 10.93 21.61 17.07
CA LEU A 69 10.23 20.37 17.41
C LEU A 69 9.35 20.55 18.65
N GLU A 70 9.80 21.35 19.61
CA GLU A 70 9.10 21.64 20.87
C GLU A 70 7.73 22.28 20.59
N VAL A 71 7.71 23.25 19.66
CA VAL A 71 6.48 23.90 19.20
C VAL A 71 5.53 22.90 18.53
N ALA A 72 6.07 21.90 17.82
CA ALA A 72 5.26 20.83 17.22
C ALA A 72 4.52 20.02 18.28
N PHE A 73 5.21 19.62 19.34
CA PHE A 73 4.63 18.85 20.43
C PHE A 73 3.60 19.66 21.22
N GLU A 74 3.87 20.93 21.49
CA GLU A 74 2.91 21.82 22.15
C GLU A 74 1.61 21.95 21.35
N GLN A 75 1.70 22.19 20.04
CA GLN A 75 0.52 22.28 19.18
C GLN A 75 -0.24 20.95 19.10
N LEU A 76 0.46 19.82 19.10
CA LEU A 76 -0.16 18.50 19.10
C LEU A 76 -0.92 18.24 20.40
N GLN A 77 -0.32 18.54 21.56
CA GLN A 77 -0.98 18.41 22.86
C GLN A 77 -2.24 19.29 22.93
N GLN A 78 -2.14 20.56 22.52
CA GLN A 78 -3.30 21.47 22.48
C GLN A 78 -4.44 20.95 21.60
N LYS A 79 -4.13 20.33 20.44
CA LYS A 79 -5.14 19.70 19.59
C LYS A 79 -5.82 18.53 20.29
N LEU A 80 -5.05 17.68 20.97
CA LEU A 80 -5.57 16.53 21.70
C LEU A 80 -6.46 16.95 22.87
N ASP A 81 -6.08 17.98 23.62
CA ASP A 81 -6.86 18.47 24.75
C ASP A 81 -8.20 19.06 24.29
N LYS A 82 -8.21 19.84 23.21
CA LYS A 82 -9.46 20.36 22.59
C LYS A 82 -10.41 19.25 22.15
N LEU A 83 -9.88 18.14 21.64
CA LEU A 83 -10.72 16.99 21.24
C LEU A 83 -11.34 16.29 22.45
N ARG A 84 -10.68 16.32 23.61
CA ARG A 84 -11.17 15.72 24.86
C ARG A 84 -12.18 16.61 25.57
N GLU A 85 -11.99 17.93 25.52
CA GLU A 85 -12.91 18.90 26.12
C GLU A 85 -14.22 19.06 25.33
N GLY A 86 -14.22 18.71 24.05
CA GLY A 86 -15.40 18.73 23.18
C GLY A 86 -16.25 17.45 23.18
N GLN A 87 -16.00 16.52 24.12
CA GLN A 87 -16.73 15.25 24.30
C GLN A 87 -17.60 15.26 25.56
#